data_AF-A0A352W9Y7-F1
#
_entry.id   AF-A0A352W9Y7-F1
#
_cell.length_a   1.000
_cell.length_b   1.000
_cell.length_c   1.000
_cell.angle_alpha   90.00
_cell.angle_beta   90.00
_cell.angle_gamma   90.00
#
_symmetry.space_group_name_H-M   'P 1'
#
loop_
_entity.id
_entity.type
_entity.pdbx_description
1 polymer ?
#
loop_
_entity_poly.entity_id
_entity_poly.type
_entity_poly.pdbx_seq_one_letter_code
_entity_poly.pdbx_strand_id
1 'polypeptide(L)'
;MWWRNPTLAWRRRLTWRIKASHTFISTAWSIAKILPVRKESPQLLKNYFWRGLTVLVGIALIGFGIALYVRAELGVDPWTILTLGLSKTAGITPGRASQIVGLLLIVFCLLILKRKPGLATLANFFLVGLILDCLLGILPEVGGIIHLQILFIVIAVFAIGFGSAIYISGNLGEGPIELAMVGISEKLKIKPGLVRILLDVFAAVLGYILGGPVGIGSIIGIAGVGPAVQLALNIMQRCKKEELPMANSYFDKELAGIIDHTLLKPEATPADIRKLCQEAREYQFCSVCVNPVFVPLAKQELAGSPVKVCTVIGFPLGATSAFAKAAEARDAAAMGADELDMVIRIGALKSGLYQEVHRDIAAVVDASGGRLVKVIIETALLTDEEKKTACKIAVEAGANFVKTSTGFSRGGATVEDVKLMRAMVGSEIGVKASGGIRDRETALRMVEAGASRLGLSAGVAVVTGSAGQSSY
;
A
#
# COMPACT_ATOMS: atom_id res chain seq x y z
N MET A 1 -1.95 53.84 43.50
CA MET A 1 -3.43 53.85 43.35
C MET A 1 -3.78 53.70 41.87
N TRP A 2 -4.39 52.58 41.49
CA TRP A 2 -5.39 52.40 40.42
C TRP A 2 -5.08 52.70 38.92
N TRP A 3 -4.76 51.61 38.18
CA TRP A 3 -5.43 51.05 36.97
C TRP A 3 -6.21 51.93 35.97
N ARG A 4 -5.84 51.82 34.67
CA ARG A 4 -6.65 51.39 33.47
C ARG A 4 -5.91 51.82 32.19
N ASN A 5 -5.75 51.06 31.09
CA ASN A 5 -6.66 50.09 30.48
C ASN A 5 -5.90 49.10 29.55
N PRO A 6 -5.77 47.80 29.87
CA PRO A 6 -5.06 46.79 29.04
C PRO A 6 -5.79 46.32 27.78
N THR A 7 -7.00 46.82 27.52
CA THR A 7 -7.94 46.28 26.52
C THR A 7 -7.71 46.76 25.08
N LEU A 8 -7.03 47.91 24.87
CA LEU A 8 -6.77 48.42 23.51
C LEU A 8 -5.56 47.77 22.82
N ALA A 9 -4.53 47.40 23.57
CA ALA A 9 -3.34 46.74 23.00
C ALA A 9 -3.64 45.31 22.51
N TRP A 10 -4.60 44.64 23.15
CA TRP A 10 -5.07 43.31 22.77
C TRP A 10 -5.88 43.34 21.46
N ARG A 11 -6.76 44.34 21.27
CA ARG A 11 -7.56 44.49 20.04
C ARG A 11 -6.70 44.74 18.80
N ARG A 12 -5.64 45.56 18.89
CA ARG A 12 -4.74 45.82 17.75
C ARG A 12 -3.89 44.60 17.34
N ARG A 13 -3.45 43.77 18.29
CA ARG A 13 -2.74 42.50 18.01
C ARG A 13 -3.67 41.42 17.43
N LEU A 14 -4.94 41.40 17.83
CA LEU A 14 -5.93 40.48 17.30
C LEU A 14 -6.33 40.83 15.86
N THR A 15 -6.51 42.12 15.53
CA THR A 15 -6.83 42.55 14.16
C THR A 15 -5.70 42.30 13.16
N TRP A 16 -4.42 42.36 13.58
CA TRP A 16 -3.28 42.03 12.72
C TRP A 16 -3.17 40.52 12.48
N ARG A 17 -3.46 39.69 13.50
CA ARG A 17 -3.55 38.22 13.37
C ARG A 17 -4.72 37.76 12.49
N ILE A 18 -5.86 38.47 12.50
CA ILE A 18 -7.03 38.17 11.66
C ILE A 18 -6.81 38.61 10.20
N LYS A 19 -6.10 39.72 9.96
CA LYS A 19 -5.73 40.12 8.59
C LYS A 19 -4.70 39.18 7.97
N ALA A 20 -3.71 38.72 8.74
CA ALA A 20 -2.71 37.76 8.29
C ALA A 20 -3.32 36.38 7.96
N SER A 21 -4.33 35.92 8.72
CA SER A 21 -5.06 34.69 8.42
C SER A 21 -5.93 34.80 7.16
N HIS A 22 -6.52 35.96 6.87
CA HIS A 22 -7.29 36.17 5.63
C HIS A 22 -6.42 36.10 4.36
N THR A 23 -5.22 36.69 4.37
CA THR A 23 -4.25 36.56 3.25
C THR A 23 -3.70 35.14 3.12
N PHE A 24 -3.60 34.37 4.21
CA PHE A 24 -3.10 33.00 4.16
C PHE A 24 -4.16 32.01 3.67
N ILE A 25 -5.42 32.21 4.08
CA ILE A 25 -6.57 31.44 3.59
C ILE A 25 -6.79 31.68 2.09
N SER A 26 -6.61 32.92 1.59
CA SER A 26 -6.72 33.20 0.15
C SER A 26 -5.62 32.52 -0.69
N THR A 27 -4.41 32.40 -0.14
CA THR A 27 -3.29 31.73 -0.83
C THR A 27 -3.44 30.21 -0.80
N ALA A 28 -3.91 29.63 0.32
CA ALA A 28 -4.24 28.21 0.42
C ALA A 28 -5.40 27.82 -0.52
N TRP A 29 -6.41 28.69 -0.67
CA TRP A 29 -7.53 28.48 -1.60
C TRP A 29 -7.11 28.61 -3.08
N SER A 30 -6.10 29.43 -3.36
CA SER A 30 -5.52 29.56 -4.71
C SER A 30 -4.69 28.34 -5.11
N ILE A 31 -4.01 27.69 -4.16
CA ILE A 31 -3.31 26.41 -4.37
C ILE A 31 -4.31 25.26 -4.55
N ALA A 32 -5.45 25.28 -3.82
CA ALA A 32 -6.51 24.27 -3.96
C ALA A 32 -7.15 24.25 -5.37
N LYS A 33 -7.12 25.37 -6.12
CA LYS A 33 -7.60 25.43 -7.51
C LYS A 33 -6.66 24.77 -8.54
N ILE A 34 -5.42 24.47 -8.17
CA ILE A 34 -4.42 23.84 -9.06
C ILE A 34 -4.49 22.30 -8.96
N LEU A 35 -5.20 21.76 -7.96
CA LEU A 35 -5.46 20.33 -7.84
C LEU A 35 -6.73 19.97 -8.63
N PRO A 36 -6.70 18.95 -9.50
CA PRO A 36 -7.89 18.50 -10.22
C PRO A 36 -8.89 17.92 -9.20
N VAL A 37 -9.92 18.69 -8.86
CA VAL A 37 -11.03 18.23 -8.02
C VAL A 37 -11.89 17.28 -8.87
N ARG A 38 -11.54 15.99 -8.86
CA ARG A 38 -12.49 14.94 -9.21
C ARG A 38 -13.63 14.99 -8.18
N LYS A 39 -14.88 14.86 -8.63
CA LYS A 39 -16.01 14.61 -7.72
C LYS A 39 -15.77 13.28 -7.01
N GLU A 40 -15.21 13.32 -5.81
CA GLU A 40 -15.07 12.14 -4.96
C GLU A 40 -16.42 11.80 -4.30
N SER A 41 -16.70 10.51 -4.12
CA SER A 41 -17.94 10.07 -3.49
C SER A 41 -17.96 10.45 -1.99
N PRO A 42 -19.14 10.68 -1.38
CA PRO A 42 -19.25 11.03 0.04
C PRO A 42 -18.59 10.01 0.99
N GLN A 43 -18.52 8.74 0.58
CA GLN A 43 -17.88 7.65 1.32
C GLN A 43 -16.35 7.80 1.34
N LEU A 44 -15.74 8.22 0.22
CA LEU A 44 -14.31 8.52 0.12
C LEU A 44 -13.93 9.70 1.01
N LEU A 45 -14.73 10.78 0.98
CA LEU A 45 -14.53 11.95 1.83
C LEU A 45 -14.63 11.62 3.33
N LYS A 46 -15.58 10.76 3.73
CA LYS A 46 -15.70 10.26 5.10
C LYS A 46 -14.47 9.46 5.53
N ASN A 47 -13.92 8.64 4.63
CA ASN A 47 -12.69 7.88 4.90
C ASN A 47 -11.46 8.78 5.03
N TYR A 48 -11.33 9.82 4.20
CA TYR A 48 -10.26 10.81 4.33
C TYR A 48 -10.35 11.62 5.62
N PHE A 49 -11.56 11.97 6.07
CA PHE A 49 -11.77 12.68 7.33
C PHE A 49 -11.26 11.88 8.53
N TRP A 50 -11.66 10.61 8.65
CA TRP A 50 -11.23 9.76 9.77
C TRP A 50 -9.72 9.49 9.74
N ARG A 51 -9.14 9.26 8.56
CA ARG A 51 -7.69 9.13 8.40
C ARG A 51 -6.94 10.40 8.83
N GLY A 52 -7.46 11.56 8.44
CA GLY A 52 -6.93 12.85 8.87
C GLY A 52 -6.99 13.03 10.39
N LEU A 53 -8.12 12.69 11.02
CA LEU A 53 -8.27 12.76 12.46
C LEU A 53 -7.27 11.85 13.19
N THR A 54 -7.09 10.61 12.73
CA THR A 54 -6.11 9.67 13.28
C THR A 54 -4.69 10.24 13.21
N VAL A 55 -4.31 10.84 12.07
CA VAL A 55 -3.01 11.50 11.92
C VAL A 55 -2.84 12.64 12.93
N LEU A 56 -3.86 13.47 13.13
CA LEU A 56 -3.81 14.57 14.09
C LEU A 56 -3.67 14.10 15.54
N VAL A 57 -4.38 13.03 15.93
CA VAL A 57 -4.25 12.41 17.26
C VAL A 57 -2.83 11.88 17.48
N GLY A 58 -2.29 11.17 16.48
CA GLY A 58 -0.91 10.68 16.54
C GLY A 58 0.11 11.79 16.70
N ILE A 59 -0.01 12.87 15.90
CA ILE A 59 0.86 14.05 15.99
C ILE A 59 0.78 14.73 17.35
N ALA A 60 -0.43 14.86 17.92
CA ALA A 60 -0.61 15.46 19.24
C ALA A 60 0.08 14.65 20.34
N LEU A 61 -0.03 13.32 20.28
CA LEU A 61 0.61 12.43 21.23
C LEU A 61 2.14 12.43 21.11
N ILE A 62 2.67 12.51 19.88
CA ILE A 62 4.11 12.70 19.64
C ILE A 62 4.58 14.02 20.27
N GLY A 63 3.90 15.14 19.98
CA GLY A 63 4.25 16.45 20.54
C GLY A 63 4.22 16.46 22.06
N PHE A 64 3.24 15.79 22.66
CA PHE A 64 3.16 15.60 24.11
C PHE A 64 4.32 14.78 24.67
N GLY A 65 4.64 13.66 24.04
CA GLY A 65 5.78 12.84 24.43
C GLY A 65 7.11 13.61 24.37
N ILE A 66 7.35 14.37 23.29
CA ILE A 66 8.55 15.21 23.16
C ILE A 66 8.60 16.25 24.29
N ALA A 67 7.49 16.94 24.59
CA ALA A 67 7.46 17.95 25.64
C ALA A 67 7.78 17.37 27.03
N LEU A 68 7.24 16.19 27.38
CA LEU A 68 7.60 15.47 28.61
C LEU A 68 9.07 15.06 28.63
N TYR A 69 9.59 14.61 27.50
CA TYR A 69 11.01 14.24 27.35
C TYR A 69 11.91 15.43 27.68
N VAL A 70 11.60 16.60 27.13
CA VAL A 70 12.35 17.84 27.38
C VAL A 70 12.27 18.22 28.86
N ARG A 71 11.09 18.13 29.48
CA ARG A 71 10.88 18.49 30.89
C ARG A 71 11.54 17.52 31.88
N ALA A 72 11.91 16.32 31.46
CA ALA A 72 12.59 15.35 32.30
C ALA A 72 14.05 15.73 32.64
N GLU A 73 14.70 16.59 31.84
CA GLU A 73 16.05 17.13 32.11
C GLU A 73 17.18 16.10 32.30
N LEU A 74 17.01 14.86 31.84
CA LEU A 74 18.08 13.84 31.86
C LEU A 74 18.69 13.59 30.47
N GLY A 75 18.50 14.53 29.54
CA GLY A 75 18.79 14.36 28.12
C GLY A 75 17.58 13.92 27.31
N VAL A 76 17.64 14.13 26.00
CA VAL A 76 16.50 13.94 25.07
C VAL A 76 16.87 13.08 23.87
N ASP A 77 15.89 12.64 23.08
CA ASP A 77 16.11 11.85 21.86
C ASP A 77 16.89 12.63 20.79
N PRO A 78 17.54 11.94 19.82
CA PRO A 78 18.45 12.54 18.84
C PRO A 78 17.94 13.77 18.09
N TRP A 79 16.68 13.75 17.65
CA TRP A 79 16.10 14.86 16.88
C TRP A 79 15.71 16.03 17.77
N THR A 80 15.33 15.74 19.02
CA THR A 80 15.12 16.76 20.03
C THR A 80 16.45 17.37 20.49
N ILE A 81 17.56 16.63 20.53
CA ILE A 81 18.90 17.19 20.79
C ILE A 81 19.22 18.24 19.73
N LEU A 82 19.04 17.90 18.45
CA LEU A 82 19.23 18.82 17.33
C LEU A 82 18.32 20.06 17.42
N THR A 83 17.05 19.83 17.70
CA THR A 83 16.04 20.88 17.83
C THR A 83 16.38 21.86 18.96
N LEU A 84 16.73 21.36 20.14
CA LEU A 84 17.08 22.19 21.29
C LEU A 84 18.42 22.91 21.12
N GLY A 85 19.42 22.25 20.52
CA GLY A 85 20.69 22.89 20.17
C GLY A 85 20.49 24.04 19.19
N LEU A 86 19.69 23.83 18.14
CA LEU A 86 19.34 24.88 17.19
C LEU A 86 18.55 26.00 17.86
N SER A 87 17.58 25.67 18.72
CA SER A 87 16.79 26.65 19.49
C SER A 87 17.69 27.55 20.33
N LYS A 88 18.66 26.97 21.05
CA LYS A 88 19.63 27.70 21.88
C LYS A 88 20.55 28.57 21.04
N THR A 89 21.09 28.04 19.94
CA THR A 89 22.06 28.74 19.08
C THR A 89 21.41 29.89 18.31
N ALA A 90 20.19 29.69 17.79
CA ALA A 90 19.48 30.68 16.98
C ALA A 90 18.57 31.63 17.80
N GLY A 91 18.43 31.41 19.11
CA GLY A 91 17.56 32.23 19.97
C GLY A 91 16.08 32.15 19.61
N ILE A 92 15.64 30.99 19.11
CA ILE A 92 14.25 30.73 18.71
C ILE A 92 13.62 29.68 19.63
N THR A 93 12.29 29.58 19.62
CA THR A 93 11.60 28.56 20.43
C THR A 93 11.91 27.13 19.94
N PRO A 94 11.88 26.12 20.82
CA PRO A 94 12.06 24.71 20.44
C PRO A 94 11.14 24.27 19.30
N GLY A 95 9.87 24.69 19.32
CA GLY A 95 8.90 24.38 18.29
C GLY A 95 9.25 24.97 16.92
N ARG A 96 9.73 26.21 16.88
CA ARG A 96 10.24 26.83 15.63
C ARG A 96 11.49 26.14 15.13
N ALA A 97 12.40 25.75 16.02
CA ALA A 97 13.58 24.99 15.63
C ALA A 97 13.19 23.62 15.03
N SER A 98 12.21 22.93 15.63
CA SER A 98 11.68 21.66 15.12
C SER A 98 11.09 21.81 13.72
N GLN A 99 10.32 22.87 13.49
CA GLN A 99 9.81 23.21 12.17
C GLN A 99 10.98 23.44 11.18
N ILE A 100 11.96 24.28 11.51
CA ILE A 100 13.09 24.53 10.59
C ILE A 100 13.80 23.23 10.21
N VAL A 101 14.10 22.36 11.17
CA VAL A 101 14.71 21.04 10.90
C VAL A 101 13.82 20.19 9.99
N GLY A 102 12.51 20.11 10.27
CA GLY A 102 11.55 19.38 9.44
C GLY A 102 11.45 19.93 8.01
N LEU A 103 11.47 21.26 7.84
CA LEU A 103 11.45 21.90 6.53
C LEU A 103 12.72 21.60 5.74
N LEU A 104 13.90 21.66 6.39
CA LEU A 104 15.16 21.30 5.76
C LEU A 104 15.17 19.84 5.27
N LEU A 105 14.63 18.91 6.07
CA LEU A 105 14.46 17.52 5.66
C LEU A 105 13.51 17.37 4.48
N ILE A 106 12.37 18.06 4.48
CA ILE A 106 11.40 18.02 3.36
C ILE A 106 12.05 18.58 2.08
N VAL A 107 12.77 19.70 2.17
CA VAL A 107 13.48 20.30 1.04
C VAL A 107 14.58 19.36 0.53
N PHE A 108 15.34 18.74 1.42
CA PHE A 108 16.32 17.72 1.06
C PHE A 108 15.68 16.55 0.32
N CYS A 109 14.53 16.04 0.81
CA CYS A 109 13.79 14.97 0.14
C CYS A 109 13.31 15.37 -1.26
N LEU A 110 12.81 16.60 -1.42
CA LEU A 110 12.33 17.11 -2.69
C LEU A 110 13.46 17.30 -3.71
N LEU A 111 14.57 17.92 -3.31
CA LEU A 111 15.64 18.31 -4.22
C LEU A 111 16.62 17.16 -4.51
N ILE A 112 17.04 16.43 -3.46
CA ILE A 112 18.10 15.43 -3.56
C ILE A 112 17.55 14.04 -3.82
N LEU A 113 16.43 13.69 -3.17
CA LEU A 113 15.81 12.37 -3.27
C LEU A 113 14.68 12.33 -4.30
N LYS A 114 14.25 13.49 -4.83
CA LYS A 114 13.13 13.63 -5.77
C LYS A 114 11.82 12.98 -5.27
N ARG A 115 11.64 12.93 -3.94
CA ARG A 115 10.45 12.40 -3.28
C ARG A 115 9.54 13.52 -2.80
N LYS A 116 8.25 13.42 -3.09
CA LYS A 116 7.24 14.41 -2.70
C LYS A 116 6.68 14.12 -1.31
N PRO A 117 6.53 15.12 -0.42
CA PRO A 117 5.93 14.93 0.89
C PRO A 117 4.42 14.65 0.76
N GLY A 118 3.89 13.84 1.66
CA GLY A 118 2.44 13.61 1.78
C GLY A 118 1.75 14.66 2.64
N LEU A 119 0.42 14.59 2.72
CA LEU A 119 -0.37 15.50 3.56
C LEU A 119 -0.03 15.33 5.06
N ALA A 120 0.19 14.08 5.50
CA ALA A 120 0.61 13.79 6.86
C ALA A 120 2.01 14.36 7.18
N THR A 121 2.93 14.34 6.21
CA THR A 121 4.27 14.91 6.34
C THR A 121 4.21 16.42 6.63
N LEU A 122 3.38 17.13 5.86
CA LEU A 122 3.20 18.57 6.01
C LEU A 122 2.51 18.93 7.34
N ALA A 123 1.47 18.16 7.71
CA ALA A 123 0.80 18.32 8.99
C ALA A 123 1.75 18.07 10.18
N ASN A 124 2.54 17.00 10.12
CA ASN A 124 3.51 16.64 11.17
C ASN A 124 4.55 17.75 11.37
N PHE A 125 5.24 18.15 10.28
CA PHE A 125 6.26 19.21 10.32
C PHE A 125 5.72 20.49 10.98
N PHE A 126 4.49 20.89 10.65
CA PHE A 126 3.92 22.14 11.16
C PHE A 126 3.41 22.01 12.60
N LEU A 127 2.64 20.96 12.89
CA LEU A 127 1.89 20.84 14.13
C LEU A 127 2.74 20.37 15.32
N VAL A 128 3.74 19.49 15.11
CA VAL A 128 4.59 19.01 16.21
C VAL A 128 5.27 20.19 16.91
N GLY A 129 5.84 21.12 16.14
CA GLY A 129 6.48 22.31 16.71
C GLY A 129 5.52 23.22 17.48
N LEU A 130 4.31 23.45 16.95
CA LEU A 130 3.29 24.26 17.64
C LEU A 130 2.83 23.64 18.96
N ILE A 131 2.62 22.32 18.95
CA ILE A 131 2.19 21.56 20.13
C ILE A 131 3.32 21.55 21.17
N LEU A 132 4.57 21.37 20.74
CA LEU A 132 5.74 21.41 21.62
C LEU A 132 5.84 22.75 22.36
N ASP A 133 5.80 23.88 21.65
CA ASP A 133 5.89 25.21 22.28
C ASP A 133 4.72 25.48 23.23
N CYS A 134 3.51 25.06 22.84
CA CYS A 134 2.31 25.20 23.68
C CYS A 134 2.45 24.39 24.99
N LEU A 135 2.86 23.12 24.88
CA LEU A 135 2.96 22.23 26.02
C LEU A 135 4.13 22.59 26.93
N LEU A 136 5.27 23.02 26.40
CA LEU A 136 6.34 23.55 27.21
C LEU A 136 5.89 24.80 27.97
N GLY A 137 5.01 25.64 27.42
CA GLY A 137 4.44 26.78 28.15
C GLY A 137 3.55 26.40 29.34
N ILE A 138 3.06 25.15 29.42
CA ILE A 138 2.11 24.68 30.42
C ILE A 138 2.75 23.69 31.40
N LEU A 139 3.59 22.78 30.90
CA LEU A 139 4.20 21.73 31.69
C LEU A 139 5.31 22.30 32.58
N PRO A 140 5.31 21.99 33.89
CA PRO A 140 6.35 22.42 34.80
C PRO A 140 7.67 21.66 34.55
N GLU A 141 8.77 22.27 34.98
CA GLU A 141 10.08 21.62 35.07
C GLU A 141 10.07 20.65 36.26
N VAL A 142 10.55 19.42 36.04
CA VAL A 142 10.59 18.38 37.09
C VAL A 142 12.02 18.08 37.54
N GLY A 143 12.94 19.02 37.26
CA GLY A 143 14.34 18.96 37.69
C GLY A 143 14.49 18.69 39.19
N GLY A 144 15.43 17.81 39.52
CA GLY A 144 15.81 17.53 40.91
C GLY A 144 15.03 16.41 41.61
N ILE A 145 13.96 15.88 41.01
CA ILE A 145 13.22 14.71 41.54
C ILE A 145 13.40 13.52 40.60
N ILE A 146 14.43 12.71 40.85
CA ILE A 146 14.88 11.65 39.92
C ILE A 146 13.77 10.66 39.52
N HIS A 147 12.89 10.30 40.46
CA HIS A 147 11.77 9.39 40.19
C HIS A 147 10.76 9.98 39.21
N LEU A 148 10.49 11.29 39.32
CA LEU A 148 9.56 11.99 38.43
C LEU A 148 10.18 12.20 37.04
N GLN A 149 11.48 12.48 36.97
CA GLN A 149 12.22 12.58 35.72
C GLN A 149 12.23 11.25 34.95
N ILE A 150 12.49 10.13 35.64
CA ILE A 150 12.42 8.79 35.04
C ILE A 150 11.01 8.48 34.56
N LEU A 151 9.98 8.79 35.37
CA LEU A 151 8.58 8.61 34.98
C LEU A 151 8.24 9.40 33.71
N PHE A 152 8.68 10.65 33.62
CA PHE A 152 8.47 11.49 32.44
C PHE A 152 9.11 10.88 31.19
N ILE A 153 10.34 10.35 31.29
CA ILE A 153 11.01 9.69 30.16
C ILE A 153 10.27 8.44 29.72
N VAL A 154 9.82 7.62 30.67
CA VAL A 154 9.06 6.41 30.34
C VAL A 154 7.77 6.76 29.62
N ILE A 155 6.99 7.71 30.16
CA ILE A 155 5.76 8.18 29.53
C ILE A 155 6.07 8.81 28.16
N ALA A 156 7.13 9.58 28.04
CA ALA A 156 7.55 10.21 26.78
C ALA A 156 7.87 9.18 25.70
N VAL A 157 8.66 8.15 26.02
CA VAL A 157 9.01 7.07 25.09
C VAL A 157 7.76 6.34 24.60
N PHE A 158 6.83 6.00 25.50
CA PHE A 158 5.58 5.35 25.10
C PHE A 158 4.66 6.29 24.31
N ALA A 159 4.52 7.56 24.72
CA ALA A 159 3.71 8.54 23.99
C ALA A 159 4.25 8.77 22.57
N ILE A 160 5.57 8.93 22.40
CA ILE A 160 6.19 9.03 21.08
C ILE A 160 5.97 7.74 20.28
N GLY A 161 6.15 6.58 20.91
CA GLY A 161 5.99 5.26 20.29
C GLY A 161 4.57 5.02 19.76
N PHE A 162 3.57 5.14 20.64
CA PHE A 162 2.15 5.00 20.30
C PHE A 162 1.67 6.10 19.35
N GLY A 163 2.10 7.35 19.57
CA GLY A 163 1.75 8.46 18.70
C GLY A 163 2.26 8.25 17.27
N SER A 164 3.48 7.73 17.12
CA SER A 164 4.06 7.35 15.83
C SER A 164 3.30 6.19 15.17
N ALA A 165 2.93 5.16 15.94
CA ALA A 165 2.13 4.05 15.42
C ALA A 165 0.73 4.50 14.93
N ILE A 166 0.04 5.35 15.71
CA ILE A 166 -1.25 5.96 15.35
C ILE A 166 -1.09 6.83 14.10
N TYR A 167 -0.08 7.68 14.07
CA TYR A 167 0.26 8.54 12.94
C TYR A 167 0.45 7.73 11.64
N ILE A 168 1.27 6.67 11.68
CA ILE A 168 1.54 5.80 10.53
C ILE A 168 0.26 5.10 10.06
N SER A 169 -0.61 4.70 10.99
CA SER A 169 -1.86 3.99 10.67
C SER A 169 -2.85 4.80 9.83
N GLY A 170 -2.72 6.13 9.80
CA GLY A 170 -3.57 7.02 9.00
C GLY A 170 -3.33 6.93 7.49
N ASN A 171 -2.19 6.39 7.05
CA ASN A 171 -1.82 6.17 5.65
C ASN A 171 -2.01 7.41 4.73
N LEU A 172 -1.60 8.60 5.22
CA LEU A 172 -1.65 9.88 4.48
C LEU A 172 -0.26 10.46 4.19
N GLY A 173 0.79 9.65 4.33
CA GLY A 173 2.19 10.03 4.14
C GLY A 173 3.07 9.73 5.35
N GLU A 174 4.38 9.82 5.14
CA GLU A 174 5.43 9.52 6.13
C GLU A 174 5.87 10.80 6.87
N GLY A 175 6.44 10.71 8.06
CA GLY A 175 7.03 11.88 8.73
C GLY A 175 8.26 12.40 7.96
N PRO A 176 8.72 13.64 8.19
CA PRO A 176 9.88 14.19 7.48
C PRO A 176 11.15 13.33 7.60
N ILE A 177 11.37 12.73 8.77
CA ILE A 177 12.53 11.87 9.04
C ILE A 177 12.37 10.53 8.33
N GLU A 178 11.19 9.93 8.40
CA GLU A 178 10.87 8.66 7.75
C GLU A 178 10.95 8.78 6.23
N LEU A 179 10.46 9.90 5.67
CA LEU A 179 10.55 10.21 4.25
C LEU A 179 12.01 10.28 3.78
N ALA A 180 12.88 10.90 4.58
CA ALA A 180 14.31 10.96 4.30
C ALA A 180 14.98 9.58 4.41
N MET A 181 14.64 8.81 5.45
CA MET A 181 15.16 7.46 5.66
C MET A 181 14.84 6.54 4.48
N VAL A 182 13.58 6.47 4.05
CA VAL A 182 13.16 5.64 2.91
C VAL A 182 13.84 6.09 1.63
N GLY A 183 13.89 7.40 1.36
CA GLY A 183 14.52 7.90 0.15
C GLY A 183 16.04 7.67 0.08
N ILE A 184 16.76 7.78 1.20
CA ILE A 184 18.20 7.45 1.27
C ILE A 184 18.41 5.94 1.10
N SER A 185 17.58 5.13 1.77
CA SER A 185 17.63 3.66 1.70
C SER A 185 17.52 3.16 0.25
N GLU A 186 16.59 3.69 -0.53
CA GLU A 186 16.41 3.30 -1.93
C GLU A 186 17.55 3.78 -2.83
N LYS A 187 18.00 5.03 -2.63
CA LYS A 187 19.05 5.63 -3.47
C LYS A 187 20.41 4.96 -3.26
N LEU A 188 20.72 4.57 -2.03
CA LEU A 188 21.99 3.94 -1.66
C LEU A 188 21.93 2.41 -1.58
N LYS A 189 20.74 1.81 -1.70
CA LYS A 189 20.49 0.36 -1.54
C LYS A 189 20.98 -0.20 -0.20
N ILE A 190 20.84 0.57 0.86
CA ILE A 190 21.20 0.20 2.24
C ILE A 190 19.93 -0.15 3.00
N LYS A 191 20.00 -1.04 4.00
CA LYS A 191 18.84 -1.41 4.84
C LYS A 191 18.26 -0.16 5.56
N PRO A 192 16.93 0.05 5.57
CA PRO A 192 16.31 1.22 6.19
C PRO A 192 16.69 1.43 7.66
N GLY A 193 16.81 0.34 8.44
CA GLY A 193 17.21 0.40 9.83
C GLY A 193 18.63 0.96 10.03
N LEU A 194 19.57 0.64 9.13
CA LEU A 194 20.92 1.22 9.20
C LEU A 194 20.89 2.72 8.85
N VAL A 195 20.10 3.11 7.85
CA VAL A 195 19.90 4.52 7.49
C VAL A 195 19.32 5.31 8.68
N ARG A 196 18.35 4.73 9.41
CA ARG A 196 17.79 5.36 10.60
C ARG A 196 18.85 5.64 11.66
N ILE A 197 19.66 4.63 11.98
CA ILE A 197 20.75 4.77 12.97
C ILE A 197 21.72 5.87 12.55
N LEU A 198 22.11 5.91 11.27
CA LEU A 198 23.03 6.94 10.76
C LEU A 198 22.42 8.35 10.86
N LEU A 199 21.14 8.51 10.53
CA LEU A 199 20.44 9.79 10.65
C LEU A 199 20.28 10.23 12.11
N ASP A 200 19.96 9.30 13.02
CA ASP A 200 19.83 9.58 14.45
C ASP A 200 21.19 9.96 15.05
N VAL A 201 22.27 9.24 14.74
CA VAL A 201 23.63 9.60 15.18
C VAL A 201 24.02 10.97 14.64
N PHE A 202 23.75 11.25 13.36
CA PHE A 202 24.01 12.56 12.76
C PHE A 202 23.26 13.68 13.48
N ALA A 203 21.97 13.51 13.75
CA ALA A 203 21.16 14.48 14.46
C ALA A 203 21.66 14.72 15.89
N ALA A 204 21.98 13.65 16.62
CA ALA A 204 22.50 13.74 17.99
C ALA A 204 23.85 14.47 18.05
N VAL A 205 24.79 14.12 17.15
CA VAL A 205 26.12 14.76 17.10
C VAL A 205 26.00 16.23 16.73
N LEU A 206 25.26 16.55 15.67
CA LEU A 206 25.06 17.94 15.25
C LEU A 206 24.35 18.75 16.33
N GLY A 207 23.33 18.17 16.96
CA GLY A 207 22.62 18.81 18.05
C GLY A 207 23.48 19.06 19.29
N TYR A 208 24.34 18.10 19.65
CA TYR A 208 25.30 18.26 20.75
C TYR A 208 26.30 19.39 20.47
N ILE A 209 26.82 19.48 19.23
CA ILE A 209 27.69 20.58 18.80
C ILE A 209 26.97 21.94 18.92
N LEU A 210 25.67 21.98 18.61
CA LEU A 210 24.83 23.17 18.78
C LEU A 210 24.40 23.42 20.24
N GLY A 211 24.91 22.64 21.20
CA GLY A 211 24.64 22.81 22.63
C GLY A 211 23.34 22.18 23.12
N GLY A 212 22.79 21.20 22.40
CA GLY A 212 21.65 20.39 22.79
C GLY A 212 21.97 19.42 23.95
N PRO A 213 21.01 19.12 24.84
CA PRO A 213 21.26 18.33 26.03
C PRO A 213 21.35 16.83 25.73
N VAL A 214 22.50 16.24 26.03
CA VAL A 214 22.74 14.78 25.94
C VAL A 214 22.87 14.22 27.36
N GLY A 215 22.20 13.09 27.61
CA GLY A 215 22.27 12.42 28.90
C GLY A 215 21.74 10.99 28.85
N ILE A 216 21.45 10.42 30.02
CA ILE A 216 20.92 9.04 30.13
C ILE A 216 19.57 8.90 29.42
N GLY A 217 18.75 9.95 29.42
CA GLY A 217 17.53 10.03 28.63
C GLY A 217 17.79 9.87 27.13
N SER A 218 18.88 10.42 26.59
CA SER A 218 19.22 10.26 25.17
C SER A 218 19.48 8.80 24.79
N ILE A 219 20.14 8.03 25.67
CA ILE A 219 20.38 6.60 25.48
C ILE A 219 19.05 5.84 25.52
N ILE A 220 18.19 6.15 26.49
CA ILE A 220 16.86 5.56 26.62
C ILE A 220 15.99 5.88 25.40
N GLY A 221 16.12 7.08 24.82
CA GLY A 221 15.40 7.49 23.62
C GLY A 221 15.81 6.65 22.40
N ILE A 222 17.11 6.52 22.17
CA ILE A 222 17.66 5.70 21.07
C ILE A 222 17.25 4.23 21.21
N ALA A 223 17.38 3.66 22.40
CA ALA A 223 17.10 2.26 22.64
C ALA A 223 15.60 1.94 22.79
N GLY A 224 14.79 2.89 23.28
CA GLY A 224 13.43 2.65 23.76
C GLY A 224 12.33 3.05 22.77
N VAL A 225 12.51 4.13 21.99
CA VAL A 225 11.46 4.62 21.09
C VAL A 225 11.14 3.58 20.01
N GLY A 226 12.15 2.96 19.39
CA GLY A 226 11.96 1.93 18.38
C GLY A 226 11.11 0.73 18.86
N PRO A 227 11.52 0.05 19.95
CA PRO A 227 10.71 -1.00 20.57
C PRO A 227 9.32 -0.55 20.99
N ALA A 228 9.15 0.67 21.50
CA ALA A 228 7.84 1.21 21.86
C ALA A 228 6.92 1.39 20.64
N VAL A 229 7.45 1.87 19.50
CA VAL A 229 6.70 1.92 18.23
C VAL A 229 6.29 0.51 17.80
N GLN A 230 7.21 -0.46 17.83
CA GLN A 230 6.91 -1.83 17.41
C GLN A 230 5.88 -2.49 18.32
N LEU A 231 5.99 -2.28 19.64
CA LEU A 231 5.01 -2.76 20.61
C LEU A 231 3.64 -2.11 20.36
N ALA A 232 3.58 -0.81 20.16
CA ALA A 232 2.35 -0.09 19.86
C ALA A 232 1.71 -0.60 18.56
N LEU A 233 2.50 -0.82 17.51
CA LEU A 233 2.02 -1.42 16.26
C LEU A 233 1.50 -2.83 16.47
N ASN A 234 2.20 -3.67 17.25
CA ASN A 234 1.75 -5.02 17.58
C ASN A 234 0.45 -5.01 18.39
N ILE A 235 0.32 -4.10 19.36
CA ILE A 235 -0.91 -3.92 20.15
C ILE A 235 -2.03 -3.43 19.26
N MET A 236 -1.81 -2.41 18.43
CA MET A 236 -2.82 -1.92 17.50
C MET A 236 -3.23 -2.99 16.48
N GLN A 237 -2.29 -3.85 16.04
CA GLN A 237 -2.60 -5.00 15.19
C GLN A 237 -3.40 -6.07 15.94
N ARG A 238 -3.12 -6.29 17.24
CA ARG A 238 -3.88 -7.20 18.12
C ARG A 238 -5.26 -6.63 18.47
N CYS A 239 -5.38 -5.35 18.81
CA CYS A 239 -6.65 -4.64 18.98
C CYS A 239 -7.43 -4.60 17.67
N LYS A 240 -6.80 -4.42 16.50
CA LYS A 240 -7.49 -4.67 15.22
C LYS A 240 -7.95 -6.12 15.07
N LYS A 241 -7.27 -7.08 15.69
CA LYS A 241 -7.63 -8.50 15.72
C LYS A 241 -8.74 -8.81 16.75
N GLU A 242 -8.84 -8.04 17.84
CA GLU A 242 -9.75 -8.22 18.99
C GLU A 242 -10.96 -7.25 18.99
N GLU A 243 -10.89 -6.09 18.34
CA GLU A 243 -11.99 -5.19 17.94
C GLU A 243 -12.64 -5.60 16.61
N LEU A 244 -12.24 -6.75 16.06
CA LEU A 244 -13.02 -7.47 15.05
C LEU A 244 -14.07 -8.39 15.70
N PRO A 245 -14.96 -7.82 16.52
CA PRO A 245 -16.38 -8.05 16.34
C PRO A 245 -17.02 -6.75 15.88
N MET A 246 -17.55 -6.75 14.65
CA MET A 246 -18.57 -5.82 14.15
C MET A 246 -18.15 -4.45 13.54
N ALA A 247 -16.94 -4.31 12.98
CA ALA A 247 -16.63 -3.20 12.05
C ALA A 247 -16.12 -3.72 10.68
N ASN A 248 -17.01 -4.39 9.93
CA ASN A 248 -16.90 -4.75 8.51
C ASN A 248 -15.51 -5.21 8.02
N SER A 249 -15.14 -6.47 8.34
CA SER A 249 -14.53 -7.30 7.30
C SER A 249 -15.60 -7.53 6.23
N TYR A 250 -15.68 -6.66 5.23
CA TYR A 250 -16.32 -7.07 3.99
C TYR A 250 -15.39 -8.12 3.38
N PHE A 251 -15.54 -9.38 3.80
CA PHE A 251 -15.26 -10.49 2.92
C PHE A 251 -16.18 -10.29 1.71
N ASP A 252 -15.58 -9.76 0.65
CA ASP A 252 -16.29 -9.39 -0.57
C ASP A 252 -16.60 -10.68 -1.33
N LYS A 253 -17.69 -11.34 -0.94
CA LYS A 253 -18.08 -12.66 -1.47
C LYS A 253 -18.34 -12.63 -2.97
N GLU A 254 -18.86 -11.52 -3.48
CA GLU A 254 -19.08 -11.32 -4.91
C GLU A 254 -17.75 -11.25 -5.65
N LEU A 255 -16.79 -10.47 -5.14
CA LEU A 255 -15.44 -10.40 -5.69
C LEU A 255 -14.70 -11.74 -5.57
N ALA A 256 -14.85 -12.46 -4.46
CA ALA A 256 -14.28 -13.77 -4.27
C ALA A 256 -14.81 -14.78 -5.30
N GLY A 257 -16.11 -14.75 -5.58
CA GLY A 257 -16.78 -15.63 -6.54
C GLY A 257 -16.32 -15.47 -7.99
N ILE A 258 -15.52 -14.45 -8.32
CA ILE A 258 -14.92 -14.24 -9.64
C ILE A 258 -13.38 -14.32 -9.63
N ILE A 259 -12.76 -14.76 -8.54
CA ILE A 259 -11.30 -14.92 -8.45
C ILE A 259 -10.90 -16.36 -8.79
N ASP A 260 -9.93 -16.49 -9.70
CA ASP A 260 -9.13 -17.68 -9.91
C ASP A 260 -7.83 -17.54 -9.11
N HIS A 261 -7.77 -18.16 -7.94
CA HIS A 261 -6.64 -18.08 -7.01
C HIS A 261 -5.47 -18.91 -7.55
N THR A 262 -4.40 -18.23 -7.95
CA THR A 262 -3.44 -18.77 -8.92
C THR A 262 -2.06 -19.01 -8.30
N LEU A 263 -1.48 -20.19 -8.54
CA LEU A 263 -0.06 -20.49 -8.30
C LEU A 263 0.51 -21.32 -9.46
N LEU A 264 1.31 -20.68 -10.30
CA LEU A 264 1.91 -21.26 -11.51
C LEU A 264 3.45 -21.22 -11.51
N LYS A 265 4.05 -20.87 -10.37
CA LYS A 265 5.51 -20.82 -10.23
C LYS A 265 6.11 -22.22 -10.45
N PRO A 266 7.20 -22.36 -11.22
CA PRO A 266 7.81 -23.66 -11.48
C PRO A 266 8.36 -24.33 -10.22
N GLU A 267 8.72 -23.56 -9.19
CA GLU A 267 9.19 -24.04 -7.89
C GLU A 267 8.06 -24.41 -6.90
N ALA A 268 6.79 -24.29 -7.29
CA ALA A 268 5.66 -24.60 -6.41
C ALA A 268 5.67 -26.08 -5.97
N THR A 269 5.48 -26.32 -4.68
CA THR A 269 5.49 -27.66 -4.09
C THR A 269 4.06 -28.16 -3.83
N PRO A 270 3.86 -29.48 -3.62
CA PRO A 270 2.57 -30.00 -3.16
C PRO A 270 2.02 -29.31 -1.90
N ALA A 271 2.88 -28.89 -0.97
CA ALA A 271 2.46 -28.17 0.22
C ALA A 271 1.86 -26.79 -0.10
N ASP A 272 2.46 -26.07 -1.05
CA ASP A 272 1.95 -24.78 -1.51
C ASP A 272 0.59 -24.93 -2.20
N ILE A 273 0.40 -26.00 -2.98
CA ILE A 273 -0.87 -26.31 -3.64
C ILE A 273 -1.97 -26.64 -2.64
N ARG A 274 -1.66 -27.40 -1.57
CA ARG A 274 -2.63 -27.66 -0.49
C ARG A 274 -3.06 -26.38 0.20
N LYS A 275 -2.10 -25.50 0.50
CA LYS A 275 -2.38 -24.17 1.07
C LYS A 275 -3.27 -23.35 0.14
N LEU A 276 -2.96 -23.30 -1.15
CA LEU A 276 -3.77 -22.62 -2.16
C LEU A 276 -5.22 -23.14 -2.17
N CYS A 277 -5.41 -24.46 -2.10
CA CYS A 277 -6.73 -25.10 -2.07
C CYS A 277 -7.48 -24.81 -0.77
N GLN A 278 -6.78 -24.82 0.37
CA GLN A 278 -7.35 -24.47 1.67
C GLN A 278 -7.86 -23.02 1.67
N GLU A 279 -7.04 -22.07 1.20
CA GLU A 279 -7.43 -20.66 1.07
C GLU A 279 -8.63 -20.53 0.12
N ALA A 280 -8.62 -21.19 -1.04
CA ALA A 280 -9.73 -21.11 -1.97
C ALA A 280 -11.04 -21.67 -1.41
N ARG A 281 -10.97 -22.73 -0.59
CA ARG A 281 -12.12 -23.27 0.13
C ARG A 281 -12.64 -22.31 1.20
N GLU A 282 -11.74 -21.74 1.99
CA GLU A 282 -12.07 -20.79 3.07
C GLU A 282 -12.74 -19.53 2.52
N TYR A 283 -12.16 -18.93 1.48
CA TYR A 283 -12.64 -17.69 0.87
C TYR A 283 -13.61 -17.91 -0.29
N GLN A 284 -14.07 -19.14 -0.52
CA GLN A 284 -15.04 -19.48 -1.57
C GLN A 284 -14.69 -18.88 -2.96
N PHE A 285 -13.42 -18.97 -3.35
CA PHE A 285 -12.98 -18.48 -4.66
C PHE A 285 -13.64 -19.28 -5.81
N CYS A 286 -13.68 -18.68 -7.00
CA CYS A 286 -14.26 -19.33 -8.18
C CYS A 286 -13.51 -20.62 -8.54
N SER A 287 -12.18 -20.51 -8.61
CA SER A 287 -11.30 -21.64 -8.91
C SER A 287 -9.93 -21.47 -8.26
N VAL A 288 -9.18 -22.58 -8.16
CA VAL A 288 -7.73 -22.53 -8.10
C VAL A 288 -7.16 -22.69 -9.50
N CYS A 289 -6.07 -22.00 -9.83
CA CYS A 289 -5.37 -22.14 -11.11
C CYS A 289 -3.93 -22.64 -10.87
N VAL A 290 -3.63 -23.87 -11.31
CA VAL A 290 -2.38 -24.58 -11.04
C VAL A 290 -1.77 -25.13 -12.34
N ASN A 291 -0.49 -25.52 -12.30
CA ASN A 291 0.13 -26.22 -13.44
C ASN A 291 -0.47 -27.64 -13.60
N PRO A 292 -0.51 -28.22 -14.82
CA PRO A 292 -1.19 -29.50 -15.09
C PRO A 292 -0.84 -30.65 -14.15
N VAL A 293 0.43 -30.77 -13.77
CA VAL A 293 0.92 -31.82 -12.85
C VAL A 293 0.22 -31.81 -11.48
N PHE A 294 -0.33 -30.66 -11.06
CA PHE A 294 -1.01 -30.50 -9.77
C PHE A 294 -2.52 -30.64 -9.85
N VAL A 295 -3.10 -30.86 -11.04
CA VAL A 295 -4.55 -31.02 -11.21
C VAL A 295 -5.10 -32.16 -10.34
N PRO A 296 -4.52 -33.38 -10.31
CA PRO A 296 -5.04 -34.45 -9.46
C PRO A 296 -5.02 -34.10 -7.97
N LEU A 297 -3.95 -33.46 -7.50
CA LEU A 297 -3.84 -33.02 -6.11
C LEU A 297 -4.89 -31.95 -5.78
N ALA A 298 -5.04 -30.93 -6.62
CA ALA A 298 -6.03 -29.88 -6.42
C ALA A 298 -7.45 -30.44 -6.40
N LYS A 299 -7.77 -31.42 -7.27
CA LYS A 299 -9.08 -32.11 -7.26
C LYS A 299 -9.31 -32.90 -5.99
N GLN A 300 -8.28 -33.58 -5.47
CA GLN A 300 -8.38 -34.30 -4.20
C GLN A 300 -8.63 -33.33 -3.03
N GLU A 301 -7.84 -32.26 -2.93
CA GLU A 301 -7.92 -31.27 -1.83
C GLU A 301 -9.23 -30.47 -1.87
N LEU A 302 -9.83 -30.28 -3.05
CA LEU A 302 -11.09 -29.57 -3.26
C LEU A 302 -12.30 -30.51 -3.39
N ALA A 303 -12.16 -31.80 -3.08
CA ALA A 303 -13.29 -32.72 -3.04
C ALA A 303 -14.40 -32.19 -2.12
N GLY A 304 -15.65 -32.24 -2.60
CA GLY A 304 -16.82 -31.72 -1.90
C GLY A 304 -16.90 -30.19 -1.80
N SER A 305 -15.99 -29.45 -2.44
CA SER A 305 -16.00 -27.99 -2.53
C SER A 305 -16.66 -27.52 -3.85
N PRO A 306 -17.36 -26.37 -3.88
CA PRO A 306 -17.82 -25.77 -5.13
C PRO A 306 -16.68 -25.13 -5.96
N VAL A 307 -15.50 -24.93 -5.36
CA VAL A 307 -14.32 -24.33 -5.99
C VAL A 307 -13.85 -25.20 -7.16
N LYS A 308 -13.72 -24.59 -8.35
CA LYS A 308 -13.26 -25.29 -9.55
C LYS A 308 -11.74 -25.47 -9.57
N VAL A 309 -11.26 -26.45 -10.34
CA VAL A 309 -9.83 -26.59 -10.66
C VAL A 309 -9.60 -26.13 -12.09
N CYS A 310 -8.91 -25.01 -12.23
CA CYS A 310 -8.41 -24.50 -13.48
C CYS A 310 -6.95 -24.93 -13.68
N THR A 311 -6.57 -25.24 -14.92
CA THR A 311 -5.16 -25.42 -15.30
C THR A 311 -4.84 -24.66 -16.58
N VAL A 312 -3.57 -24.64 -16.95
CA VAL A 312 -3.05 -23.92 -18.11
C VAL A 312 -2.61 -24.87 -19.22
N ILE A 313 -2.75 -24.45 -20.50
CA ILE A 313 -2.41 -25.25 -21.69
C ILE A 313 -1.48 -24.48 -22.62
N GLY A 314 -0.39 -25.11 -23.09
CA GLY A 314 0.63 -24.49 -23.92
C GLY A 314 1.31 -23.29 -23.25
N PHE A 315 1.36 -23.28 -21.92
CA PHE A 315 1.70 -22.11 -21.10
C PHE A 315 3.19 -22.09 -20.71
N PRO A 316 3.81 -20.90 -20.52
CA PRO A 316 3.27 -19.56 -20.79
C PRO A 316 3.48 -19.08 -22.22
N LEU A 317 4.27 -19.79 -23.04
CA LEU A 317 4.79 -19.22 -24.28
C LEU A 317 3.80 -19.31 -25.45
N GLY A 318 2.84 -20.24 -25.43
CA GLY A 318 1.92 -20.49 -26.53
C GLY A 318 2.57 -21.05 -27.80
N ALA A 319 3.89 -21.31 -27.77
CA ALA A 319 4.74 -21.63 -28.91
C ALA A 319 4.96 -23.14 -29.12
N THR A 320 3.94 -23.94 -28.80
CA THR A 320 3.91 -25.38 -29.13
C THR A 320 2.87 -25.65 -30.23
N SER A 321 2.83 -26.87 -30.76
CA SER A 321 1.89 -27.24 -31.83
C SER A 321 0.46 -27.35 -31.31
N ALA A 322 -0.53 -27.12 -32.19
CA ALA A 322 -1.94 -27.32 -31.87
C ALA A 322 -2.23 -28.75 -31.39
N PHE A 323 -1.56 -29.74 -31.98
CA PHE A 323 -1.66 -31.15 -31.56
C PHE A 323 -1.20 -31.34 -30.11
N ALA A 324 -0.06 -30.76 -29.73
CA ALA A 324 0.45 -30.87 -28.37
C ALA A 324 -0.48 -30.18 -27.36
N LYS A 325 -1.01 -28.99 -27.68
CA LYS A 325 -2.00 -28.31 -26.82
C LYS A 325 -3.29 -29.13 -26.67
N ALA A 326 -3.78 -29.74 -27.75
CA ALA A 326 -4.96 -30.60 -27.71
C ALA A 326 -4.71 -31.90 -26.91
N ALA A 327 -3.50 -32.46 -26.97
CA ALA A 327 -3.12 -33.60 -26.14
C ALA A 327 -3.06 -33.22 -24.65
N GLU A 328 -2.41 -32.11 -24.32
CA GLU A 328 -2.34 -31.56 -22.96
C GLU A 328 -3.73 -31.22 -22.41
N ALA A 329 -4.62 -30.66 -23.24
CA ALA A 329 -6.00 -30.34 -22.86
C ALA A 329 -6.81 -31.61 -22.54
N ARG A 330 -6.68 -32.66 -23.35
CA ARG A 330 -7.33 -33.96 -23.10
C ARG A 330 -6.81 -34.60 -21.80
N ASP A 331 -5.50 -34.55 -21.59
CA ASP A 331 -4.87 -35.08 -20.38
C ASP A 331 -5.32 -34.32 -19.12
N ALA A 332 -5.27 -32.99 -19.15
CA ALA A 332 -5.78 -32.12 -18.09
C ALA A 332 -7.27 -32.38 -17.78
N ALA A 333 -8.09 -32.54 -18.81
CA ALA A 333 -9.50 -32.89 -18.68
C ALA A 333 -9.69 -34.25 -18.01
N ALA A 334 -8.91 -35.27 -18.41
CA ALA A 334 -8.94 -36.61 -17.83
C ALA A 334 -8.45 -36.63 -16.37
N MET A 335 -7.47 -35.80 -16.01
CA MET A 335 -7.02 -35.58 -14.63
C MET A 335 -8.06 -34.85 -13.76
N GLY A 336 -9.11 -34.31 -14.36
CA GLY A 336 -10.26 -33.73 -13.66
C GLY A 336 -10.29 -32.21 -13.60
N ALA A 337 -9.47 -31.50 -14.39
CA ALA A 337 -9.60 -30.04 -14.52
C ALA A 337 -11.03 -29.67 -14.93
N ASP A 338 -11.58 -28.61 -14.37
CA ASP A 338 -12.91 -28.09 -14.67
C ASP A 338 -12.86 -26.97 -15.73
N GLU A 339 -11.74 -26.23 -15.78
CA GLU A 339 -11.53 -25.12 -16.71
C GLU A 339 -10.08 -25.12 -17.26
N LEU A 340 -9.88 -24.67 -18.50
CA LEU A 340 -8.59 -24.65 -19.18
C LEU A 340 -8.23 -23.22 -19.63
N ASP A 341 -7.05 -22.73 -19.27
CA ASP A 341 -6.50 -21.44 -19.71
C ASP A 341 -5.37 -21.68 -20.72
N MET A 342 -5.66 -21.60 -22.02
CA MET A 342 -4.65 -21.80 -23.07
C MET A 342 -3.96 -20.51 -23.50
N VAL A 343 -2.73 -20.58 -24.01
CA VAL A 343 -2.04 -19.44 -24.64
C VAL A 343 -2.10 -19.55 -26.16
N ILE A 344 -2.48 -18.47 -26.86
CA ILE A 344 -2.49 -18.44 -28.33
C ILE A 344 -1.10 -18.61 -28.93
N ARG A 345 -1.01 -19.02 -30.20
CA ARG A 345 0.23 -18.90 -30.99
C ARG A 345 0.52 -17.44 -31.35
N ILE A 346 1.11 -16.70 -30.42
CA ILE A 346 1.39 -15.25 -30.54
C ILE A 346 2.17 -14.94 -31.83
N GLY A 347 3.22 -15.70 -32.12
CA GLY A 347 4.01 -15.51 -33.35
C GLY A 347 3.20 -15.67 -34.64
N ALA A 348 2.25 -16.62 -34.68
CA ALA A 348 1.37 -16.81 -35.84
C ALA A 348 0.41 -15.63 -36.02
N LEU A 349 -0.15 -15.11 -34.92
CA LEU A 349 -0.99 -13.91 -34.95
C LEU A 349 -0.23 -12.70 -35.51
N LYS A 350 0.99 -12.45 -35.01
CA LYS A 350 1.84 -11.33 -35.48
C LYS A 350 2.23 -11.45 -36.95
N SER A 351 2.31 -12.68 -37.47
CA SER A 351 2.61 -12.96 -38.88
C SER A 351 1.38 -12.98 -39.79
N GLY A 352 0.19 -12.64 -39.29
CA GLY A 352 -1.05 -12.63 -40.08
C GLY A 352 -1.61 -14.03 -40.39
N LEU A 353 -1.09 -15.09 -39.75
CA LEU A 353 -1.50 -16.49 -39.97
C LEU A 353 -2.76 -16.82 -39.15
N TYR A 354 -3.83 -16.04 -39.35
CA TYR A 354 -5.04 -16.09 -38.51
C TYR A 354 -5.74 -17.46 -38.50
N GLN A 355 -5.74 -18.16 -39.65
CA GLN A 355 -6.29 -19.51 -39.74
C GLN A 355 -5.49 -20.54 -38.94
N GLU A 356 -4.19 -20.31 -38.72
CA GLU A 356 -3.41 -21.16 -37.81
C GLU A 356 -3.76 -20.89 -36.35
N VAL A 357 -3.98 -19.62 -35.98
CA VAL A 357 -4.41 -19.24 -34.63
C VAL A 357 -5.80 -19.82 -34.33
N HIS A 358 -6.73 -19.72 -35.29
CA HIS A 358 -8.06 -20.32 -35.16
C HIS A 358 -7.99 -21.83 -34.96
N ARG A 359 -7.26 -22.55 -35.82
CA ARG A 359 -7.10 -24.01 -35.70
C ARG A 359 -6.44 -24.42 -34.38
N ASP A 360 -5.50 -23.64 -33.88
CA ASP A 360 -4.83 -23.88 -32.59
C ASP A 360 -5.82 -23.77 -31.41
N ILE A 361 -6.70 -22.76 -31.41
CA ILE A 361 -7.71 -22.58 -30.37
C ILE A 361 -8.80 -23.65 -30.49
N ALA A 362 -9.35 -23.85 -31.70
CA ALA A 362 -10.41 -24.83 -31.94
C ALA A 362 -9.98 -26.25 -31.53
N ALA A 363 -8.74 -26.65 -31.81
CA ALA A 363 -8.21 -27.94 -31.39
C ALA A 363 -8.22 -28.14 -29.86
N VAL A 364 -7.97 -27.07 -29.08
CA VAL A 364 -8.05 -27.12 -27.62
C VAL A 364 -9.50 -27.12 -27.13
N VAL A 365 -10.38 -26.33 -27.76
CA VAL A 365 -11.82 -26.31 -27.46
C VAL A 365 -12.43 -27.69 -27.67
N ASP A 366 -12.17 -28.34 -28.81
CA ASP A 366 -12.64 -29.69 -29.12
C ASP A 366 -12.07 -30.73 -28.12
N ALA A 367 -10.79 -30.61 -27.79
CA ALA A 367 -10.08 -31.49 -26.86
C ALA A 367 -10.52 -31.34 -25.38
N SER A 368 -11.15 -30.22 -25.02
CA SER A 368 -11.54 -29.91 -23.64
C SER A 368 -12.64 -30.84 -23.09
N GLY A 369 -13.36 -31.54 -23.96
CA GLY A 369 -14.52 -32.36 -23.58
C GLY A 369 -15.65 -31.53 -22.99
N GLY A 370 -15.90 -30.34 -23.54
CA GLY A 370 -16.98 -29.43 -23.11
C GLY A 370 -16.66 -28.58 -21.88
N ARG A 371 -15.40 -28.58 -21.42
CA ARG A 371 -14.94 -27.73 -20.30
C ARG A 371 -14.78 -26.30 -20.77
N LEU A 372 -14.84 -25.37 -19.82
CA LEU A 372 -14.68 -23.95 -20.09
C LEU A 372 -13.24 -23.67 -20.54
N VAL A 373 -13.07 -23.10 -21.74
CA VAL A 373 -11.77 -22.71 -22.30
C VAL A 373 -11.61 -21.19 -22.30
N LYS A 374 -10.50 -20.71 -21.73
CA LYS A 374 -10.08 -19.31 -21.70
C LYS A 374 -8.83 -19.13 -22.55
N VAL A 375 -8.84 -18.13 -23.41
CA VAL A 375 -7.75 -17.88 -24.38
C VAL A 375 -6.91 -16.69 -23.94
N ILE A 376 -5.68 -16.95 -23.48
CA ILE A 376 -4.69 -15.94 -23.13
C ILE A 376 -4.10 -15.36 -24.41
N ILE A 377 -4.32 -14.07 -24.66
CA ILE A 377 -3.82 -13.38 -25.86
C ILE A 377 -2.44 -12.73 -25.64
N GLU A 378 -2.02 -12.59 -24.38
CA GLU A 378 -0.78 -11.93 -23.96
C GLU A 378 -0.67 -10.48 -24.46
N THR A 379 -1.53 -9.62 -23.93
CA THR A 379 -1.71 -8.22 -24.38
C THR A 379 -0.42 -7.40 -24.41
N ALA A 380 0.55 -7.67 -23.53
CA ALA A 380 1.83 -6.97 -23.46
C ALA A 380 2.72 -7.13 -24.71
N LEU A 381 2.39 -8.09 -25.59
CA LEU A 381 3.11 -8.37 -26.83
C LEU A 381 2.35 -7.97 -28.10
N LEU A 382 1.12 -7.48 -27.94
CA LEU A 382 0.20 -7.19 -29.04
C LEU A 382 -0.11 -5.69 -29.15
N THR A 383 -0.25 -5.22 -30.38
CA THR A 383 -0.90 -3.95 -30.69
C THR A 383 -2.42 -4.04 -30.48
N ASP A 384 -3.11 -2.91 -30.45
CA ASP A 384 -4.57 -2.89 -30.24
C ASP A 384 -5.32 -3.61 -31.37
N GLU A 385 -4.88 -3.49 -32.62
CA GLU A 385 -5.48 -4.23 -33.75
C GLU A 385 -5.25 -5.74 -33.65
N GLU A 386 -4.06 -6.16 -33.21
CA GLU A 386 -3.77 -7.57 -32.95
C GLU A 386 -4.63 -8.11 -31.78
N LYS A 387 -4.86 -7.32 -30.72
CA LYS A 387 -5.76 -7.69 -29.61
C LYS A 387 -7.19 -7.91 -30.10
N LYS A 388 -7.71 -6.98 -30.91
CA LYS A 388 -9.06 -7.10 -31.51
C LYS A 388 -9.17 -8.36 -32.36
N THR A 389 -8.17 -8.61 -33.19
CA THR A 389 -8.10 -9.80 -34.05
C THR A 389 -8.05 -11.09 -33.24
N ALA A 390 -7.22 -11.14 -32.19
CA ALA A 390 -7.13 -12.29 -31.29
C ALA A 390 -8.46 -12.58 -30.57
N CYS A 391 -9.15 -11.53 -30.09
CA CYS A 391 -10.47 -11.67 -29.47
C CYS A 391 -11.49 -12.25 -30.45
N LYS A 392 -11.56 -11.72 -31.68
CA LYS A 392 -12.48 -12.21 -32.70
C LYS A 392 -12.23 -13.70 -33.02
N ILE A 393 -10.96 -14.07 -33.26
CA ILE A 393 -10.59 -15.46 -33.56
C ILE A 393 -10.94 -16.40 -32.39
N ALA A 394 -10.73 -15.96 -31.14
CA ALA A 394 -11.06 -16.77 -29.97
C ALA A 394 -12.57 -17.05 -29.86
N VAL A 395 -13.41 -16.04 -30.15
CA VAL A 395 -14.87 -16.20 -30.17
C VAL A 395 -15.31 -17.12 -31.30
N GLU A 396 -14.79 -16.92 -32.52
CA GLU A 396 -15.10 -17.77 -33.68
C GLU A 396 -14.70 -19.23 -33.47
N ALA A 397 -13.59 -19.47 -32.76
CA ALA A 397 -13.10 -20.80 -32.42
C ALA A 397 -13.86 -21.47 -31.24
N GLY A 398 -14.87 -20.81 -30.67
CA GLY A 398 -15.73 -21.38 -29.63
C GLY A 398 -15.20 -21.25 -28.20
N ALA A 399 -14.22 -20.39 -27.93
CA ALA A 399 -13.75 -20.16 -26.57
C ALA A 399 -14.79 -19.41 -25.72
N ASN A 400 -14.83 -19.70 -24.42
CA ASN A 400 -15.79 -19.09 -23.50
C ASN A 400 -15.28 -17.76 -22.91
N PHE A 401 -13.96 -17.58 -22.88
CA PHE A 401 -13.31 -16.40 -22.32
C PHE A 401 -12.10 -15.98 -23.16
N VAL A 402 -11.85 -14.68 -23.15
CA VAL A 402 -10.53 -14.11 -23.50
C VAL A 402 -9.82 -13.64 -22.23
N LYS A 403 -8.52 -13.88 -22.14
CA LYS A 403 -7.69 -13.58 -20.96
C LYS A 403 -6.52 -12.69 -21.35
N THR A 404 -6.21 -11.70 -20.51
CA THR A 404 -5.20 -10.68 -20.82
C THR A 404 -3.78 -11.25 -20.94
N SER A 405 -3.25 -11.85 -19.86
CA SER A 405 -1.80 -12.07 -19.72
C SER A 405 -1.48 -13.37 -19.00
N THR A 406 -0.25 -13.87 -19.20
CA THR A 406 0.24 -15.06 -18.47
C THR A 406 0.78 -14.71 -17.09
N GLY A 407 1.27 -13.48 -16.92
CA GLY A 407 2.06 -13.08 -15.74
C GLY A 407 3.56 -13.41 -15.84
N PHE A 408 4.01 -14.00 -16.95
CA PHE A 408 5.42 -14.35 -17.23
C PHE A 408 6.05 -13.47 -18.32
N SER A 409 5.30 -12.52 -18.87
CA SER A 409 5.77 -11.54 -19.85
C SER A 409 6.14 -10.20 -19.19
N ARG A 410 6.46 -9.20 -20.00
CA ARG A 410 6.90 -7.85 -19.57
C ARG A 410 5.79 -6.95 -19.01
N GLY A 411 4.53 -7.41 -19.01
CA GLY A 411 3.37 -6.63 -18.59
C GLY A 411 2.20 -7.52 -18.17
N GLY A 412 1.20 -6.91 -17.51
CA GLY A 412 -0.01 -7.59 -17.05
C GLY A 412 -1.29 -6.90 -17.57
N ALA A 413 -2.41 -7.13 -16.88
CA ALA A 413 -3.68 -6.51 -17.23
C ALA A 413 -3.65 -4.99 -17.07
N THR A 414 -4.21 -4.28 -18.04
CA THR A 414 -4.51 -2.83 -17.97
C THR A 414 -6.01 -2.61 -18.11
N VAL A 415 -6.52 -1.50 -17.58
CA VAL A 415 -7.94 -1.14 -17.67
C VAL A 415 -8.35 -0.94 -19.14
N GLU A 416 -7.45 -0.39 -19.93
CA GLU A 416 -7.61 -0.11 -21.35
C GLU A 416 -7.73 -1.41 -22.15
N ASP A 417 -6.86 -2.38 -21.90
CA ASP A 417 -6.94 -3.70 -22.56
C ASP A 417 -8.25 -4.42 -22.21
N VAL A 418 -8.66 -4.41 -20.95
CA VAL A 418 -9.90 -5.08 -20.52
C VAL A 418 -11.12 -4.45 -21.19
N LYS A 419 -11.19 -3.11 -21.28
CA LYS A 419 -12.25 -2.40 -22.00
C LYS A 419 -12.28 -2.75 -23.48
N LEU A 420 -11.12 -2.77 -24.13
CA LEU A 420 -10.99 -3.13 -25.54
C LEU A 420 -11.47 -4.57 -25.77
N MET A 421 -11.00 -5.52 -24.95
CA MET A 421 -11.40 -6.92 -25.05
C MET A 421 -12.91 -7.09 -24.83
N ARG A 422 -13.48 -6.44 -23.81
CA ARG A 422 -14.93 -6.45 -23.54
C ARG A 422 -15.73 -5.92 -24.73
N ALA A 423 -15.31 -4.81 -25.32
CA ALA A 423 -15.97 -4.24 -26.50
C ALA A 423 -15.96 -5.21 -27.69
N MET A 424 -14.89 -6.01 -27.84
CA MET A 424 -14.74 -6.95 -28.95
C MET A 424 -15.54 -8.24 -28.77
N VAL A 425 -15.66 -8.75 -27.55
CA VAL A 425 -16.29 -10.07 -27.30
C VAL A 425 -17.77 -9.97 -26.89
N GLY A 426 -18.31 -8.77 -26.74
CA GLY A 426 -19.71 -8.56 -26.34
C GLY A 426 -19.96 -8.92 -24.87
N SER A 427 -21.22 -9.17 -24.49
CA SER A 427 -21.61 -9.50 -23.11
C SER A 427 -21.64 -10.99 -22.78
N GLU A 428 -21.73 -11.85 -23.79
CA GLU A 428 -21.91 -13.31 -23.61
C GLU A 428 -20.58 -14.03 -23.33
N ILE A 429 -19.49 -13.56 -23.94
CA ILE A 429 -18.16 -14.11 -23.76
C ILE A 429 -17.47 -13.45 -22.57
N GLY A 430 -16.80 -14.25 -21.76
CA GLY A 430 -16.11 -13.77 -20.57
C GLY A 430 -14.81 -13.03 -20.87
N VAL A 431 -14.42 -12.12 -19.97
CA VAL A 431 -13.11 -11.45 -20.00
C VAL A 431 -12.41 -11.70 -18.67
N LYS A 432 -11.24 -12.35 -18.71
CA LYS A 432 -10.41 -12.60 -17.53
C LYS A 432 -9.22 -11.65 -17.48
N ALA A 433 -9.21 -10.75 -16.50
CA ALA A 433 -8.07 -9.88 -16.23
C ALA A 433 -7.06 -10.61 -15.35
N SER A 434 -5.80 -10.64 -15.75
CA SER A 434 -4.73 -11.33 -15.02
C SER A 434 -3.35 -10.71 -15.26
N GLY A 435 -2.47 -10.89 -14.28
CA GLY A 435 -1.14 -10.29 -14.26
C GLY A 435 -1.14 -8.89 -13.61
N GLY A 436 -0.41 -8.73 -12.51
CA GLY A 436 -0.20 -7.44 -11.84
C GLY A 436 -1.31 -6.97 -10.88
N ILE A 437 -2.40 -7.74 -10.71
CA ILE A 437 -3.49 -7.38 -9.79
C ILE A 437 -3.13 -7.83 -8.37
N ARG A 438 -2.79 -6.89 -7.49
CA ARG A 438 -2.24 -7.17 -6.14
C ARG A 438 -3.08 -6.62 -4.99
N ASP A 439 -4.04 -5.76 -5.29
CA ASP A 439 -4.83 -5.03 -4.30
C ASP A 439 -6.30 -4.90 -4.76
N ARG A 440 -7.18 -4.64 -3.79
CA ARG A 440 -8.63 -4.57 -4.01
C ARG A 440 -9.03 -3.45 -4.97
N GLU A 441 -8.37 -2.30 -4.90
CA GLU A 441 -8.70 -1.16 -5.77
C GLU A 441 -8.41 -1.50 -7.24
N THR A 442 -7.26 -2.11 -7.51
CA THR A 442 -6.91 -2.60 -8.84
C THR A 442 -7.87 -3.69 -9.32
N ALA A 443 -8.25 -4.63 -8.46
CA ALA A 443 -9.25 -5.65 -8.79
C ALA A 443 -10.60 -5.04 -9.21
N LEU A 444 -11.13 -4.11 -8.41
CA LEU A 444 -12.40 -3.44 -8.70
C LEU A 444 -12.35 -2.63 -10.01
N ARG A 445 -11.25 -1.92 -10.28
CA ARG A 445 -11.07 -1.22 -11.56
C ARG A 445 -11.11 -2.15 -12.77
N MET A 446 -10.60 -3.38 -12.65
CA MET A 446 -10.68 -4.37 -13.72
C MET A 446 -12.11 -4.87 -13.92
N VAL A 447 -12.87 -5.06 -12.84
CA VAL A 447 -14.29 -5.43 -12.91
C VAL A 447 -15.10 -4.31 -13.58
N GLU A 448 -14.92 -3.06 -13.14
CA GLU A 448 -15.54 -1.88 -13.75
C GLU A 448 -15.18 -1.70 -15.23
N ALA A 449 -13.98 -2.13 -15.63
CA ALA A 449 -13.53 -2.14 -17.02
C ALA A 449 -14.24 -3.21 -17.89
N GLY A 450 -14.90 -4.18 -17.27
CA GLY A 450 -15.65 -5.25 -17.95
C GLY A 450 -15.09 -6.65 -17.73
N ALA A 451 -14.14 -6.87 -16.82
CA ALA A 451 -13.68 -8.21 -16.46
C ALA A 451 -14.78 -8.97 -15.70
N SER A 452 -15.06 -10.19 -16.14
CA SER A 452 -15.97 -11.13 -15.47
C SER A 452 -15.24 -12.20 -14.66
N ARG A 453 -13.91 -12.26 -14.74
CA ARG A 453 -13.04 -13.12 -13.92
C ARG A 453 -11.70 -12.43 -13.66
N LEU A 454 -11.10 -12.70 -12.51
CA LEU A 454 -9.79 -12.17 -12.12
C LEU A 454 -8.81 -13.32 -11.84
N GLY A 455 -7.67 -13.35 -12.51
CA GLY A 455 -6.58 -14.31 -12.22
C GLY A 455 -5.47 -13.64 -11.41
N LEU A 456 -5.31 -14.02 -10.15
CA LEU A 456 -4.34 -13.40 -9.24
C LEU A 456 -3.89 -14.36 -8.14
N SER A 457 -2.68 -14.13 -7.60
CA SER A 457 -2.10 -14.89 -6.49
C SER A 457 -2.35 -14.24 -5.13
N ALA A 458 -2.81 -12.98 -5.11
CA ALA A 458 -3.07 -12.19 -3.91
C ALA A 458 -4.55 -12.24 -3.48
N GLY A 459 -5.27 -13.34 -3.77
CA GLY A 459 -6.72 -13.45 -3.59
C GLY A 459 -7.18 -13.10 -2.20
N VAL A 460 -6.54 -13.70 -1.20
CA VAL A 460 -6.84 -13.46 0.22
C VAL A 460 -6.70 -11.98 0.58
N ALA A 461 -5.60 -11.33 0.19
CA ALA A 461 -5.37 -9.91 0.46
C ALA A 461 -6.44 -9.02 -0.21
N VAL A 462 -6.79 -9.33 -1.46
CA VAL A 462 -7.79 -8.60 -2.24
C VAL A 462 -9.19 -8.68 -1.61
N VAL A 463 -9.64 -9.86 -1.18
CA VAL A 463 -11.00 -10.02 -0.63
C VAL A 463 -11.12 -9.65 0.84
N THR A 464 -10.01 -9.65 1.59
CA THR A 464 -9.99 -9.20 3.00
C THR A 464 -9.69 -7.71 3.14
N GLY A 465 -9.26 -7.03 2.07
CA GLY A 465 -8.84 -5.63 2.12
C GLY A 465 -7.52 -5.42 2.86
N SER A 466 -6.78 -6.49 3.16
CA SER A 466 -5.45 -6.40 3.76
C SER A 466 -4.45 -5.92 2.70
N ALA A 467 -3.62 -4.93 3.01
CA ALA A 467 -2.50 -4.57 2.14
C ALA A 467 -1.63 -5.82 1.94
N GLY A 468 -1.55 -6.33 0.71
CA GLY A 468 -0.79 -7.52 0.39
C GLY A 468 0.67 -7.35 0.83
N GLN A 469 1.08 -8.09 1.86
CA GLN A 469 2.49 -8.21 2.19
C GLN A 469 3.14 -9.06 1.10
N SER A 470 4.00 -8.44 0.29
CA SER A 470 4.84 -9.21 -0.63
C SER A 470 5.97 -9.86 0.17
N SER A 471 6.12 -11.18 0.03
CA SER A 471 7.46 -11.76 0.13
C SER A 471 8.24 -11.34 -1.12
N TYR A 472 9.07 -10.31 -0.98
CA TYR A 472 10.20 -10.05 -1.87
C TYR A 472 11.45 -9.95 -1.02
#